data_AF-A0A6L8MZH0-F1
#
_entry.id   AF-A0A6L8MZH0-F1
#
_cell.length_a   1.000
_cell.length_b   1.000
_cell.length_c   1.000
_cell.angle_alpha   90.00
_cell.angle_beta   90.00
_cell.angle_gamma   90.00
#
_symmetry.space_group_name_H-M   'P 1'
#
loop_
_entity.id
_entity.type
_entity.pdbx_description
1 polymer ?
#
loop_
_entity_poly.entity_id
_entity_poly.type
_entity_poly.pdbx_seq_one_letter_code
_entity_poly.pdbx_strand_id
1 'polypeptide(L)' 'MDGKESKTEFSYDAENRLLEMKSGDKTITYTYDKNGNRTSSGAGDAKLDYIYDTEGLHILFSPLPLYI' A
#
# COMPACT_ATOMS: atom_id res chain seq x y z
N MET A 1 -12.78 26.17 -17.81
CA MET A 1 -11.65 25.94 -16.89
C MET A 1 -12.04 24.75 -16.04
N ASP A 2 -11.80 23.54 -16.55
CA ASP A 2 -12.20 22.30 -15.88
C ASP A 2 -11.15 21.95 -14.83
N GLY A 3 -11.22 22.65 -13.70
CA GLY A 3 -10.54 22.27 -12.48
C GLY A 3 -11.18 21.00 -11.95
N LYS A 4 -10.81 19.84 -12.49
CA LYS A 4 -11.19 18.55 -11.93
C LYS A 4 -10.37 18.38 -10.65
N GLU A 5 -10.86 18.96 -9.55
CA GLU A 5 -10.32 18.68 -8.22
C GLU A 5 -10.40 17.17 -8.03
N SER A 6 -9.25 16.50 -8.21
CA SER A 6 -9.15 15.07 -7.96
C SER A 6 -9.07 14.91 -6.46
N LYS A 7 -10.24 14.91 -5.82
CA LYS A 7 -10.36 14.70 -4.38
C LYS A 7 -9.67 13.39 -4.05
N THR A 8 -8.61 13.49 -3.24
CA THR A 8 -7.91 12.32 -2.76
C THR A 8 -8.46 11.99 -1.38
N GLU A 9 -8.98 10.78 -1.23
CA GLU A 9 -9.61 10.29 -0.01
C GLU A 9 -8.65 9.34 0.69
N PHE A 10 -8.54 9.47 2.01
CA PHE A 10 -7.63 8.70 2.84
C PHE A 10 -8.43 8.02 3.95
N SER A 11 -8.23 6.72 4.10
CA SER A 11 -8.81 5.93 5.19
C SER A 11 -7.71 5.48 6.14
N TYR A 12 -7.97 5.55 7.44
CA TYR A 12 -7.00 5.23 8.48
C TYR A 12 -7.54 4.16 9.43
N ASP A 13 -6.65 3.41 10.07
CA ASP A 13 -7.00 2.57 11.21
C ASP A 13 -7.05 3.36 12.53
N ALA A 14 -7.36 2.68 13.63
CA ALA A 14 -7.48 3.30 14.95
C ALA A 14 -6.14 3.84 15.49
N GLU A 15 -5.02 3.42 14.91
CA GLU A 15 -3.66 3.88 15.21
C GLU A 15 -3.22 5.02 14.27
N ASN A 16 -4.14 5.60 13.50
CA ASN A 16 -3.89 6.65 12.49
C ASN A 16 -2.92 6.24 11.38
N ARG A 17 -2.82 4.96 11.06
CA ARG A 17 -2.03 4.47 9.92
C ARG A 17 -2.91 4.42 8.68
N LEU A 18 -2.36 4.81 7.53
CA LEU A 18 -3.08 4.89 6.26
C LEU A 18 -3.39 3.50 5.72
N LEU A 19 -4.67 3.11 5.67
CA LEU A 19 -5.12 1.85 5.09
C LEU A 19 -5.35 1.95 3.59
N GLU A 20 -5.86 3.10 3.13
CA GLU A 20 -6.29 3.26 1.75
C GLU A 20 -6.15 4.71 1.30
N MET A 21 -5.66 4.90 0.08
CA MET A 21 -5.66 6.17 -0.63
C MET A 21 -6.41 6.01 -1.95
N LYS A 22 -7.46 6.80 -2.16
CA LYS A 22 -8.25 6.84 -3.38
C LYS A 22 -8.06 8.18 -4.08
N SER A 23 -7.69 8.17 -5.36
CA SER A 23 -7.55 9.38 -6.17
C SER A 23 -8.13 9.10 -7.57
N GLY A 24 -9.35 9.59 -7.80
CA GLY A 24 -10.13 9.23 -8.99
C GLY A 24 -10.34 7.72 -9.06
N ASP A 25 -9.93 7.10 -10.16
CA ASP A 25 -10.07 5.65 -10.39
C ASP A 25 -8.93 4.81 -9.77
N LYS A 26 -7.94 5.46 -9.14
CA LYS A 26 -6.79 4.76 -8.53
C LYS A 26 -7.05 4.56 -7.04
N THR A 27 -6.97 3.32 -6.59
CA THR A 27 -7.02 2.95 -5.18
C THR A 27 -5.73 2.23 -4.80
N ILE A 28 -5.01 2.75 -3.82
CA ILE A 28 -3.84 2.10 -3.23
C ILE A 28 -4.20 1.66 -1.82
N THR A 29 -3.99 0.38 -1.54
CA THR A 29 -4.19 -0.22 -0.22
C THR A 29 -2.85 -0.49 0.46
N TYR A 30 -2.84 -0.37 1.77
CA TYR A 30 -1.70 -0.66 2.62
C TYR A 30 -2.12 -1.62 3.73
N THR A 31 -1.25 -2.56 4.07
CA THR A 31 -1.46 -3.47 5.20
C THR A 31 -0.30 -3.37 6.17
N TYR A 32 -0.57 -3.69 7.44
CA TYR A 32 0.39 -3.57 8.52
C TYR A 32 0.35 -4.82 9.42
N ASP A 33 1.50 -5.18 9.99
CA ASP A 33 1.58 -6.16 11.05
C ASP A 33 1.16 -5.56 12.41
N LYS A 34 1.12 -6.40 13.45
CA LYS A 34 0.77 -5.98 14.82
C LYS A 34 1.76 -4.98 15.43
N ASN A 35 2.99 -4.93 14.91
CA ASN A 35 4.03 -4.03 15.37
C ASN A 35 3.99 -2.68 14.64
N GLY A 36 3.11 -2.55 13.63
CA GLY A 36 2.95 -1.34 12.81
C GLY A 36 3.88 -1.27 11.61
N ASN A 37 4.56 -2.36 11.26
CA ASN A 37 5.35 -2.43 10.05
C ASN A 37 4.45 -2.69 8.85
N ARG A 38 4.71 -2.01 7.72
CA ARG A 38 3.85 -2.08 6.53
C ARG A 38 4.12 -3.33 5.71
N THR A 39 3.28 -4.34 5.84
CA THR A 39 3.44 -5.65 5.17
C THR A 39 3.08 -5.66 3.69
N SER A 40 2.29 -4.70 3.18
CA SER A 40 2.08 -4.56 1.74
C SER A 40 1.65 -3.16 1.31
N SER A 41 1.89 -2.84 0.04
CA SER A 41 1.40 -1.60 -0.59
C SER A 41 1.11 -1.84 -2.07
N GLY A 42 -0.05 -1.41 -2.56
CA GLY A 42 -0.32 -1.42 -3.99
C GLY A 42 -1.78 -1.31 -4.38
N ALA A 43 -2.04 -1.39 -5.68
CA ALA A 43 -3.35 -1.22 -6.29
C ALA A 43 -3.76 -2.48 -7.07
N GLY A 44 -4.84 -3.14 -6.65
CA GLY A 44 -5.32 -4.37 -7.30
C GLY A 44 -4.24 -5.46 -7.33
N ASP A 45 -3.91 -5.94 -8.53
CA ASP A 45 -2.89 -6.95 -8.80
C ASP A 45 -1.45 -6.42 -8.72
N ALA A 46 -1.25 -5.10 -8.81
CA ALA A 46 0.06 -4.45 -8.65
C ALA A 46 0.32 -4.19 -7.15
N LYS A 47 0.51 -5.26 -6.38
CA LYS A 47 0.89 -5.23 -4.97
C LYS A 47 2.36 -5.58 -4.79
N LEU A 48 2.99 -4.82 -3.89
CA LEU A 48 4.30 -5.14 -3.35
C LEU A 48 4.10 -5.61 -1.92
N ASP A 49 4.57 -6.83 -1.64
CA ASP A 49 4.59 -7.39 -0.29
C ASP A 49 5.96 -7.16 0.34
N TYR A 50 5.96 -6.82 1.62
CA TYR A 50 7.16 -6.58 2.43
C TYR A 50 7.20 -7.64 3.53
N ILE A 51 8.35 -8.30 3.65
CA ILE A 51 8.62 -9.21 4.75
C ILE A 51 9.64 -8.53 5.65
N TYR A 52 9.34 -8.46 6.94
CA TYR A 52 10.22 -7.93 7.97
C TYR A 52 10.85 -9.10 8.72
N ASP A 53 12.17 -9.10 8.85
CA ASP A 53 12.85 -9.96 9.81
C ASP A 53 12.80 -9.36 11.23
N THR A 54 13.23 -10.13 12.22
CA THR A 54 13.26 -9.70 13.63
C THR A 54 14.17 -8.50 13.90
N GLU A 55 15.02 -8.13 12.94
CA GLU A 55 15.95 -6.99 13.01
C GLU A 55 15.37 -5.74 12.35
N GLY A 56 14.19 -5.83 11.73
CA GLY A 56 13.56 -4.73 10.99
C GLY A 56 14.25 -4.44 9.65
N LEU A 57 15.13 -5.33 9.17
CA LEU A 57 15.83 -5.14 7.91
C LEU A 57 14.92 -5.58 6.76
N HIS A 58 14.71 -4.66 5.82
CA HIS A 58 13.85 -4.84 4.66
C HIS A 58 14.39 -5.92 3.72
N ILE A 59 13.65 -7.01 3.53
CA ILE A 59 13.81 -7.86 2.34
C ILE A 59 12.70 -7.53 1.34
N LEU A 60 13.07 -6.77 0.31
CA LEU A 60 12.21 -6.51 -0.83
C LEU A 60 12.06 -7.81 -1.63
N PHE A 61 11.03 -8.62 -1.33
CA PHE A 61 10.62 -9.69 -2.23
C PHE A 61 9.51 -9.18 -3.13
N SER A 62 9.87 -8.81 -4.36
CA SER A 62 8.94 -8.88 -5.47
C SER A 62 9.71 -9.15 -6.74
N PRO A 63 9.55 -10.35 -7.31
CA PRO A 63 9.40 -10.42 -8.74
C PRO A 63 7.99 -10.90 -9.07
N LEU A 64 7.33 -10.13 -9.91
CA LEU A 64 6.23 -10.55 -10.78
C LEU A 64 6.43 -12.01 -11.23
N PRO A 65 5.37 -12.83 -11.40
CA PRO A 65 5.52 -14.06 -12.15
C PRO A 65 5.99 -13.70 -13.56
N LEU A 66 7.19 -14.16 -13.92
CA LEU A 66 7.70 -14.12 -15.28
C LEU A 66 6.72 -14.96 -16.13
N TYR A 67 5.90 -14.30 -16.96
CA TYR A 67 5.12 -15.01 -17.97
C TYR A 67 6.12 -15.65 -18.95
N ILE A 68 6.21 -16.98 -18.92
CA ILE A 68 6.92 -17.80 -19.91
C ILE A 68 6.09 -18.00 -21.18
#